data_AF-A0A6C0CSW4-F1
#
_entry.id   AF-A0A6C0CSW4-F1
#
_cell.length_a   1.000
_cell.length_b   1.000
_cell.length_c   1.000
_cell.angle_alpha   90.00
_cell.angle_beta   90.00
_cell.angle_gamma   90.00
#
_symmetry.space_group_name_H-M   'P 1'
#
loop_
_entity.id
_entity.type
_entity.pdbx_description
1 polymer ?
#
loop_
_entity_poly.entity_id
_entity_poly.type
_entity_poly.pdbx_seq_one_letter_code
_entity_poly.pdbx_strand_id
1 'polypeptide(L)'
;MKRFCSSWCYVAIVFFIANLYVSFTADKTERKERLYDTLTQEGIKQYEAIVRERRDIYLKGYIFGLIISVLFLYGAEGIKRTSMINAGLVCIVGAITLVCNYLFYIIHPKSDYMVLHLNTKAQREAWLDIYRHMQFKYHFGLVLGLAAAMLFAKSVC
;
A
#
# COMPACT_ATOMS: atom_id res chain seq x y z
N MET A 1 28.59 -2.33 -6.12
CA MET A 1 27.74 -3.50 -5.78
C MET A 1 27.35 -3.58 -4.32
N LYS A 2 28.26 -3.55 -3.33
CA LYS A 2 27.94 -3.68 -1.88
C LYS A 2 26.85 -2.75 -1.29
N ARG A 3 26.49 -1.63 -1.95
CA ARG A 3 25.47 -0.68 -1.46
C ARG A 3 24.02 -1.17 -1.62
N PHE A 4 23.77 -2.14 -2.52
CA PHE A 4 22.43 -2.69 -2.77
C PHE A 4 22.05 -3.83 -1.81
N CYS A 5 23.01 -4.35 -1.06
CA CYS A 5 22.85 -5.50 -0.16
C CYS A 5 22.44 -5.09 1.26
N SER A 6 21.93 -3.88 1.39
CA SER A 6 21.41 -3.38 2.65
C SER A 6 20.01 -3.93 2.89
N SER A 7 19.68 -4.23 4.15
CA SER A 7 18.32 -4.55 4.58
C SER A 7 17.31 -3.48 4.15
N TRP A 8 17.72 -2.22 4.03
CA TRP A 8 16.88 -1.14 3.49
C TRP A 8 16.40 -1.41 2.07
N CYS A 9 17.26 -1.90 1.18
CA CYS A 9 16.88 -2.21 -0.20
C CYS A 9 15.92 -3.40 -0.24
N TYR A 10 16.13 -4.39 0.62
CA TYR A 10 15.22 -5.52 0.75
C TYR A 10 13.80 -5.05 1.13
N VAL A 11 13.68 -4.26 2.21
CA VAL A 11 12.38 -3.73 2.66
C VAL A 11 11.74 -2.86 1.59
N ALA A 12 12.51 -1.96 0.98
CA ALA A 12 12.01 -1.09 -0.08
C ALA A 12 11.43 -1.88 -1.26
N ILE A 13 12.14 -2.90 -1.75
CA ILE A 13 11.70 -3.72 -2.88
C ILE A 13 10.44 -4.51 -2.52
N VAL A 14 10.39 -5.16 -1.35
CA VAL A 14 9.22 -5.93 -0.91
C VAL A 14 7.97 -5.08 -0.95
N PHE A 15 8.01 -3.92 -0.28
CA PHE A 15 6.83 -3.05 -0.22
C PHE A 15 6.55 -2.38 -1.55
N PHE A 16 7.57 -2.00 -2.33
CA PHE A 16 7.36 -1.33 -3.61
C PHE A 16 6.64 -2.24 -4.59
N ILE A 17 7.12 -3.47 -4.76
CA ILE A 17 6.51 -4.47 -5.64
C ILE A 17 5.10 -4.84 -5.15
N ALA A 18 4.89 -4.99 -3.85
CA ALA A 18 3.58 -5.27 -3.29
C ALA A 18 2.56 -4.16 -3.62
N ASN A 19 2.94 -2.90 -3.43
CA ASN A 19 2.09 -1.74 -3.74
C ASN A 19 1.86 -1.57 -5.24
N LEU A 20 2.86 -1.88 -6.07
CA LEU A 20 2.76 -1.86 -7.53
C LEU A 20 1.75 -2.89 -8.01
N TYR A 21 1.86 -4.13 -7.50
CA TYR A 21 0.95 -5.22 -7.84
C TYR A 21 -0.50 -4.86 -7.46
N VAL A 22 -0.73 -4.39 -6.24
CA VAL A 22 -2.08 -4.00 -5.81
C VAL A 22 -2.60 -2.84 -6.66
N SER A 23 -1.79 -1.81 -6.93
CA SER A 23 -2.21 -0.65 -7.74
C SER A 23 -2.63 -1.04 -9.15
N PHE A 24 -1.84 -1.88 -9.84
CA PHE A 24 -2.16 -2.29 -11.21
C PHE A 24 -3.25 -3.34 -11.31
N THR A 25 -3.40 -4.17 -10.29
CA THR A 25 -4.41 -5.22 -10.31
C THR A 25 -5.68 -4.82 -9.61
N ALA A 26 -5.75 -3.71 -8.87
CA ALA A 26 -6.89 -3.34 -8.03
C ALA A 26 -8.24 -3.20 -8.76
N ASP A 27 -8.29 -3.24 -10.09
CA ASP A 27 -9.54 -3.13 -10.83
C ASP A 27 -10.61 -4.10 -10.30
N LYS A 28 -11.77 -3.52 -10.02
CA LYS A 28 -12.94 -4.16 -9.43
C LYS A 28 -14.16 -4.09 -10.33
N THR A 29 -14.06 -3.66 -11.59
CA THR A 29 -15.23 -3.32 -12.42
C THR A 29 -16.38 -4.34 -12.31
N GLU A 30 -16.12 -5.62 -12.57
CA GLU A 30 -17.15 -6.67 -12.47
C GLU A 30 -17.71 -6.90 -11.05
N ARG A 31 -16.84 -6.98 -10.02
CA ARG A 31 -17.28 -7.20 -8.63
C ARG A 31 -17.99 -5.99 -8.04
N LYS A 32 -17.56 -4.80 -8.46
CA LYS A 32 -18.12 -3.50 -8.09
C LYS A 32 -19.51 -3.35 -8.70
N GLU A 33 -19.67 -3.67 -9.98
CA GLU A 33 -20.97 -3.73 -10.66
C GLU A 33 -21.94 -4.67 -9.93
N ARG A 34 -21.50 -5.90 -9.63
CA ARG A 34 -22.30 -6.85 -8.84
C ARG A 34 -22.72 -6.32 -7.48
N LEU A 35 -21.89 -5.52 -6.80
CA LEU A 35 -22.30 -4.86 -5.56
C LEU A 35 -23.30 -3.72 -5.86
N TYR A 36 -23.09 -2.94 -6.91
CA TYR A 36 -23.93 -1.80 -7.27
C TYR A 36 -25.36 -2.23 -7.61
N ASP A 37 -25.51 -3.36 -8.29
CA ASP A 37 -26.81 -3.94 -8.61
C ASP A 37 -27.63 -4.31 -7.36
N THR A 38 -26.96 -4.49 -6.21
CA THR A 38 -27.62 -4.80 -4.93
C THR A 38 -27.86 -3.56 -4.06
N LEU A 39 -27.35 -2.39 -4.44
CA LEU A 39 -27.39 -1.18 -3.62
C LEU A 39 -28.38 -0.15 -4.17
N THR A 40 -28.92 0.68 -3.28
CA THR A 40 -29.64 1.90 -3.68
C THR A 40 -28.65 2.97 -4.12
N GLN A 41 -29.14 4.02 -4.77
CA GLN A 41 -28.31 5.18 -5.14
C GLN A 41 -27.58 5.79 -3.94
N GLU A 42 -28.20 5.79 -2.77
CA GLU A 42 -27.57 6.28 -1.54
C GLU A 42 -26.47 5.32 -1.06
N GLY A 43 -26.69 4.01 -1.10
CA GLY A 43 -25.67 3.01 -0.78
C GLY A 43 -24.46 3.08 -1.70
N ILE A 44 -24.66 3.39 -2.98
CA ILE A 44 -23.56 3.62 -3.94
C ILE A 44 -22.76 4.87 -3.57
N LYS A 45 -23.43 5.98 -3.20
CA LYS A 45 -22.75 7.20 -2.75
C LYS A 45 -21.91 6.96 -1.48
N GLN A 46 -22.46 6.22 -0.52
CA GLN A 46 -21.76 5.83 0.70
C GLN A 46 -20.52 4.99 0.38
N TYR A 47 -20.66 3.97 -0.48
CA TYR A 47 -19.53 3.17 -0.94
C TYR A 47 -18.42 4.03 -1.57
N GLU A 48 -18.77 4.92 -2.50
CA GLU A 48 -17.80 5.79 -3.16
C GLU A 48 -17.14 6.78 -2.20
N ALA A 49 -17.87 7.27 -1.19
CA ALA A 49 -17.30 8.11 -0.15
C ALA A 49 -16.25 7.35 0.68
N ILE A 50 -16.55 6.11 1.08
CA ILE A 50 -15.61 5.24 1.80
C ILE A 50 -14.37 4.97 0.93
N VAL A 51 -14.55 4.63 -0.36
CA VAL A 51 -13.42 4.37 -1.27
C VAL A 51 -12.53 5.60 -1.42
N ARG A 52 -13.11 6.79 -1.60
CA ARG A 52 -12.36 8.06 -1.68
C ARG A 52 -11.59 8.34 -0.39
N GLU A 53 -12.23 8.21 0.76
CA GLU A 53 -11.58 8.41 2.07
C GLU A 53 -10.36 7.48 2.22
N ARG A 54 -10.51 6.18 1.88
CA ARG A 54 -9.41 5.21 1.98
C ARG A 54 -8.25 5.53 1.05
N ARG A 55 -8.53 5.97 -0.18
CA ARG A 55 -7.50 6.45 -1.12
C ARG A 55 -6.79 7.67 -0.55
N ASP A 56 -7.52 8.63 -0.01
CA ASP A 56 -6.96 9.87 0.50
C ASP A 56 -6.10 9.62 1.76
N ILE A 57 -6.51 8.71 2.65
CA ILE A 57 -5.71 8.24 3.79
C ILE A 57 -4.39 7.64 3.30
N TYR A 58 -4.45 6.78 2.28
CA TYR A 58 -3.25 6.15 1.70
C TYR A 58 -2.31 7.17 1.04
N LEU A 59 -2.84 8.17 0.30
CA LEU A 59 -2.01 9.24 -0.26
C LEU A 59 -1.39 10.14 0.82
N LYS A 60 -2.14 10.47 1.87
CA LYS A 60 -1.59 11.18 3.05
C LYS A 60 -0.48 10.39 3.72
N GLY A 61 -0.63 9.06 3.81
CA GLY A 61 0.39 8.16 4.34
C GLY A 61 1.70 8.20 3.54
N TYR A 62 1.64 8.28 2.21
CA TYR A 62 2.82 8.48 1.37
C TYR A 62 3.52 9.81 1.65
N ILE A 63 2.77 10.92 1.69
CA ILE A 63 3.33 12.24 1.97
C ILE A 63 3.98 12.26 3.36
N PHE A 64 3.29 11.68 4.35
CA PHE A 64 3.81 11.53 5.70
C PHE A 64 5.11 10.71 5.72
N GLY A 65 5.13 9.55 5.06
CA GLY A 65 6.31 8.71 4.96
C GLY A 65 7.50 9.40 4.29
N LEU A 66 7.26 10.20 3.25
CA LEU A 66 8.30 11.00 2.59
C LEU A 66 8.88 12.05 3.56
N ILE A 67 8.03 12.78 4.28
CA ILE A 67 8.50 13.77 5.27
C ILE A 67 9.36 13.08 6.35
N ILE A 68 8.89 11.94 6.89
CA ILE A 68 9.65 11.18 7.89
C ILE A 68 10.98 10.69 7.32
N SER A 69 11.02 10.23 6.06
CA SER A 69 12.27 9.80 5.43
C SER A 69 13.28 10.93 5.30
N VAL A 70 12.82 12.15 4.98
CA VAL A 70 13.67 13.34 4.88
C VAL A 70 14.20 13.73 6.26
N LEU A 71 13.34 13.78 7.28
CA LEU A 71 13.75 14.06 8.66
C LEU A 71 14.78 13.04 9.16
N PHE A 72 14.58 11.75 8.86
CA PHE A 72 15.53 10.70 9.19
C PHE A 72 16.90 10.93 8.55
N LEU A 73 16.95 11.29 7.27
CA LEU A 73 18.21 11.58 6.58
C LEU A 73 18.96 12.78 7.15
N TYR A 74 18.24 13.81 7.62
CA TYR A 74 18.86 14.99 8.23
C TYR A 74 19.37 14.73 9.65
N GLY A 75 18.66 13.89 10.43
CA GLY A 75 18.98 13.59 11.82
C GLY A 75 19.94 12.42 12.04
N ALA A 76 20.13 11.53 11.05
CA ALA A 76 21.00 10.37 11.19
C ALA A 76 22.49 10.75 11.10
N GLU A 77 23.18 10.73 12.24
CA GLU A 77 24.63 10.87 12.32
C GLU A 77 25.30 9.67 11.61
N GLY A 78 26.22 9.94 10.68
CA GLY A 78 26.95 8.91 9.92
C GLY A 78 26.50 8.71 8.47
N ILE A 79 25.37 9.30 8.05
CA ILE A 79 25.04 9.41 6.62
C ILE A 79 25.91 10.52 6.01
N LYS A 80 26.91 10.14 5.20
CA LYS A 80 27.73 11.12 4.47
C LYS A 80 26.80 11.99 3.62
N ARG A 81 26.77 13.29 3.89
CA ARG A 81 26.07 14.31 3.10
C ARG A 81 26.79 14.48 1.76
N THR A 82 26.60 13.52 0.86
CA THR A 82 27.04 13.61 -0.53
C THR A 82 25.91 14.22 -1.36
N SER A 83 26.25 15.11 -2.29
CA SER A 83 25.28 15.70 -3.24
C SER A 83 24.74 14.70 -4.27
N MET A 84 25.25 13.46 -4.27
CA MET A 84 24.91 12.45 -5.28
C MET A 84 23.93 11.43 -4.71
N ILE A 85 22.75 11.36 -5.33
CA ILE A 85 21.77 10.31 -5.08
C ILE A 85 22.41 8.98 -5.45
N ASN A 86 22.51 8.08 -4.48
CA ASN A 86 22.97 6.72 -4.70
C ASN A 86 21.88 5.73 -4.29
N ALA A 87 22.00 4.50 -4.79
CA ALA A 87 21.00 3.46 -4.57
C ALA A 87 20.68 3.19 -3.09
N GLY A 88 21.67 3.26 -2.19
CA GLY A 88 21.45 3.06 -0.76
C GLY A 88 20.54 4.13 -0.17
N LEU A 89 20.71 5.39 -0.59
CA LEU A 89 19.83 6.49 -0.18
C LEU A 89 18.39 6.28 -0.67
N VAL A 90 18.23 5.87 -1.93
CA VAL A 90 16.91 5.56 -2.53
C VAL A 90 16.24 4.42 -1.77
N CYS A 91 16.99 3.38 -1.41
CA CYS A 91 16.48 2.27 -0.62
C CYS A 91 16.03 2.70 0.79
N ILE A 92 16.82 3.54 1.47
CA ILE A 92 16.44 4.07 2.80
C ILE A 92 15.14 4.89 2.69
N VAL A 93 15.10 5.84 1.75
CA VAL A 93 13.93 6.69 1.53
C VAL A 93 12.70 5.85 1.18
N GLY A 94 12.84 4.90 0.24
CA GLY A 94 11.78 4.00 -0.18
C GLY A 94 11.27 3.13 0.96
N ALA A 95 12.17 2.50 1.73
CA ALA A 95 11.79 1.65 2.85
C ALA A 95 11.03 2.43 3.92
N ILE A 96 11.56 3.58 4.36
CA ILE A 96 10.90 4.42 5.37
C ILE A 96 9.53 4.87 4.86
N THR A 97 9.49 5.43 3.65
CA THR A 97 8.24 5.94 3.06
C THR A 97 7.16 4.88 2.98
N LEU A 98 7.49 3.69 2.47
CA LEU A 98 6.53 2.63 2.24
C LEU A 98 6.08 1.94 3.53
N VAL A 99 6.98 1.77 4.50
CA VAL A 99 6.63 1.24 5.83
C VAL A 99 5.77 2.24 6.59
N CYS A 100 6.15 3.52 6.61
CA CYS A 100 5.34 4.57 7.22
C CYS A 100 3.97 4.68 6.55
N ASN A 101 3.88 4.60 5.23
CA ASN A 101 2.61 4.59 4.51
C ASN A 101 1.72 3.42 4.94
N TYR A 102 2.28 2.20 5.01
CA TYR A 102 1.55 1.03 5.49
C TYR A 102 1.02 1.21 6.92
N LEU A 103 1.91 1.61 7.85
CA LEU A 103 1.54 1.83 9.25
C LEU A 103 0.51 2.95 9.39
N PHE A 104 0.70 4.06 8.67
CA PHE A 104 -0.25 5.17 8.65
C PHE A 104 -1.63 4.70 8.20
N TYR A 105 -1.71 3.95 7.10
CA TYR A 105 -2.98 3.42 6.61
C TYR A 105 -3.65 2.48 7.61
N ILE A 106 -2.90 1.60 8.29
CA ILE A 106 -3.44 0.67 9.29
C ILE A 106 -3.95 1.42 10.53
N ILE A 107 -3.15 2.33 11.08
CA ILE A 107 -3.41 3.01 12.35
C ILE A 107 -4.47 4.11 12.21
N HIS A 108 -4.50 4.83 11.08
CA HIS A 108 -5.39 5.98 10.90
C HIS A 108 -6.86 5.56 11.11
N PRO A 109 -7.63 6.25 11.97
CA PRO A 109 -9.03 5.93 12.21
C PRO A 109 -9.83 6.16 10.93
N LYS A 110 -10.83 5.30 10.73
CA LYS A 110 -11.61 5.21 9.51
C LYS A 110 -13.01 5.67 9.85
N SER A 111 -13.53 6.68 9.14
CA SER A 111 -14.77 7.34 9.58
C SER A 111 -15.99 6.42 9.50
N ASP A 112 -16.02 5.51 8.52
CA ASP A 112 -17.16 4.64 8.28
C ASP A 112 -16.76 3.29 7.64
N TYR A 113 -17.61 2.28 7.73
CA TYR A 113 -17.40 0.94 7.17
C TYR A 113 -18.64 0.45 6.42
N MET A 114 -18.42 -0.04 5.20
CA MET A 114 -19.52 -0.48 4.33
C MET A 114 -20.40 -1.54 4.99
N VAL A 115 -19.82 -2.44 5.80
CA VAL A 115 -20.54 -3.53 6.48
C VAL A 115 -21.69 -3.04 7.37
N LEU A 116 -21.62 -1.81 7.88
CA LEU A 116 -22.65 -1.21 8.73
C LEU A 116 -23.91 -0.81 7.93
N HIS A 117 -23.78 -0.66 6.61
CA HIS A 117 -24.86 -0.21 5.72
C HIS A 117 -25.47 -1.35 4.89
N LEU A 118 -25.04 -2.60 5.12
CA LEU A 118 -25.52 -3.78 4.37
C LEU A 118 -26.67 -4.48 5.11
N ASN A 119 -27.86 -4.38 4.55
CA ASN A 119 -29.11 -4.88 5.14
C ASN A 119 -29.48 -6.28 4.65
N THR A 120 -29.09 -6.65 3.43
CA THR A 120 -29.48 -7.94 2.84
C THR A 120 -28.31 -8.92 2.78
N LYS A 121 -28.63 -10.22 2.72
CA LYS A 121 -27.63 -11.28 2.52
C LYS A 121 -26.85 -11.08 1.21
N ALA A 122 -27.56 -10.76 0.12
CA ALA A 122 -26.96 -10.52 -1.19
C ALA A 122 -25.91 -9.38 -1.16
N GLN A 123 -26.23 -8.27 -0.49
CA GLN A 123 -25.31 -7.15 -0.28
C GLN A 123 -24.05 -7.58 0.49
N ARG A 124 -24.22 -8.36 1.56
CA ARG A 124 -23.11 -8.88 2.38
C ARG A 124 -22.21 -9.84 1.61
N GLU A 125 -22.79 -10.71 0.80
CA GLU A 125 -22.06 -11.65 -0.05
C GLU A 125 -21.27 -10.92 -1.15
N ALA A 126 -21.89 -9.94 -1.83
CA ALA A 126 -21.20 -9.12 -2.83
C ALA A 126 -20.04 -8.31 -2.23
N TRP A 127 -20.24 -7.72 -1.04
CA TRP A 127 -19.17 -7.03 -0.32
C TRP A 127 -18.05 -8.00 0.12
N LEU A 128 -18.40 -9.20 0.59
CA LEU A 128 -17.44 -10.20 1.01
C LEU A 128 -16.56 -10.69 -0.16
N ASP A 129 -17.12 -10.84 -1.36
CA ASP A 129 -16.35 -11.17 -2.57
C ASP A 129 -15.32 -10.08 -2.89
N ILE A 130 -15.72 -8.81 -2.86
CA ILE A 130 -14.80 -7.67 -3.02
C ILE A 130 -13.71 -7.69 -1.94
N TYR A 131 -14.09 -7.90 -0.69
CA TYR A 131 -13.17 -7.89 0.44
C TYR A 131 -12.12 -9.00 0.32
N ARG A 132 -12.55 -10.25 0.06
CA ARG A 132 -11.65 -11.40 -0.12
C ARG A 132 -10.72 -11.23 -1.32
N HIS A 133 -11.25 -10.72 -2.43
CA HIS A 133 -10.45 -10.44 -3.63
C HIS A 133 -9.32 -9.45 -3.35
N MET A 134 -9.62 -8.37 -2.64
CA MET A 134 -8.61 -7.38 -2.26
C MET A 134 -7.63 -7.91 -1.22
N GLN A 135 -8.11 -8.69 -0.24
CA GLN A 135 -7.25 -9.35 0.73
C GLN A 135 -6.25 -10.28 0.03
N PHE A 136 -6.72 -11.11 -0.91
CA PHE A 136 -5.85 -11.98 -1.70
C PHE A 136 -4.80 -11.18 -2.46
N LYS A 137 -5.21 -10.13 -3.19
CA LYS A 137 -4.28 -9.30 -3.96
C LYS A 137 -3.21 -8.64 -3.09
N TYR A 138 -3.59 -8.15 -1.91
CA TYR A 138 -2.65 -7.56 -0.97
C TYR A 138 -1.58 -8.56 -0.51
N HIS A 139 -1.99 -9.75 -0.06
CA HIS A 139 -1.05 -10.77 0.41
C HIS A 139 -0.21 -11.35 -0.73
N PHE A 140 -0.81 -11.56 -1.90
CA PHE A 140 -0.09 -12.03 -3.08
C PHE A 140 0.96 -11.01 -3.54
N GLY A 141 0.62 -9.72 -3.51
CA GLY A 141 1.58 -8.64 -3.76
C GLY A 141 2.77 -8.69 -2.80
N LEU A 142 2.56 -8.94 -1.51
CA LEU A 142 3.64 -9.11 -0.54
C LEU A 142 4.51 -10.34 -0.84
N VAL A 143 3.92 -11.48 -1.21
CA VAL A 143 4.65 -12.68 -1.62
C VAL A 143 5.51 -12.41 -2.86
N LEU A 144 4.95 -11.74 -3.86
CA LEU A 144 5.71 -11.30 -5.04
C LEU A 144 6.85 -10.36 -4.67
N GLY A 145 6.60 -9.43 -3.74
CA GLY A 145 7.63 -8.53 -3.23
C GLY A 145 8.78 -9.26 -2.53
N LEU A 146 8.48 -10.26 -1.71
CA LEU A 146 9.48 -11.13 -1.08
C LEU A 146 10.30 -11.89 -2.12
N ALA A 147 9.64 -12.52 -3.10
CA ALA A 147 10.32 -13.23 -4.18
C ALA A 147 11.23 -12.29 -5.00
N ALA A 148 10.73 -11.10 -5.35
CA ALA A 148 11.50 -10.09 -6.08
C ALA A 148 12.73 -9.62 -5.29
N ALA A 149 12.59 -9.37 -3.98
CA ALA A 149 13.70 -8.96 -3.12
C ALA A 149 14.75 -10.07 -2.98
N MET A 150 14.35 -11.34 -2.87
CA MET A 150 15.27 -12.49 -2.84
C MET A 150 16.03 -12.66 -4.15
N LEU A 151 15.33 -12.57 -5.29
CA LEU A 151 15.96 -12.66 -6.62
C LEU A 151 16.94 -11.50 -6.85
N PHE A 152 16.54 -10.28 -6.46
CA PHE A 152 17.40 -9.10 -6.55
C PHE A 152 18.65 -9.24 -5.66
N ALA A 153 18.50 -9.74 -4.43
CA ALA A 153 19.64 -10.00 -3.56
C ALA A 153 20.59 -11.02 -4.19
N LYS A 154 20.09 -12.14 -4.72
CA LYS A 154 20.93 -13.16 -5.36
C LYS A 154 21.66 -12.66 -6.62
N SER A 155 21.07 -11.75 -7.39
CA SER A 155 21.66 -11.29 -8.66
C SER A 155 22.66 -10.15 -8.50
N VAL A 156 22.55 -9.34 -7.44
CA VAL A 156 23.32 -8.09 -7.29
C VAL A 156 24.40 -8.15 -6.18
N CYS A 157 24.35 -9.10 -5.24
CA CYS A 157 25.13 -9.03 -3.97
C CYS A 157 26.43 -9.84 -3.82
#